data_AF-A0A229GFN7-F1
#
_entry.id   AF-A0A229GFN7-F1
#
_cell.length_a   1.000
_cell.length_b   1.000
_cell.length_c   1.000
_cell.angle_alpha   90.00
_cell.angle_beta   90.00
_cell.angle_gamma   90.00
#
_symmetry.space_group_name_H-M   'P 1'
#
loop_
_entity.id
_entity.type
_entity.pdbx_description
1 polymer ?
#
loop_
_entity_poly.entity_id
_entity_poly.type
_entity_poly.pdbx_seq_one_letter_code
_entity_poly.pdbx_strand_id
1 'polypeptide(L)'
;MIYTNLLMKGFLDINESEIREGTLDKELDLILKEGFLPIGDCIFLEKTFPSSYARCSIEKHEIEKEFTDFSGYEVSTNRFHTEDFTDKDPFIQSIIFANKFKEKWLIDFPSESVNITIGFQDDEVGKFATFTFHKSRNYEVVHDINSLELYPQPIYVEVLSGSSMPV
;
A
#
# COMPACT_ATOMS: atom_id res chain seq x y z
N MET A 1 -11.11 -4.78 -5.86
CA MET A 1 -12.30 -4.40 -5.08
C MET A 1 -11.88 -3.40 -4.04
N ILE A 2 -12.62 -2.31 -3.88
CA ILE A 2 -12.28 -1.20 -2.97
C ILE A 2 -13.26 -1.22 -1.79
N TYR A 3 -12.74 -1.03 -0.59
CA TYR A 3 -13.45 -0.93 0.67
C TYR A 3 -12.97 0.30 1.43
N THR A 4 -13.89 1.10 1.95
CA THR A 4 -13.57 2.30 2.71
C THR A 4 -14.55 2.45 3.87
N ASN A 5 -14.18 3.18 4.92
CA ASN A 5 -15.16 3.68 5.87
C ASN A 5 -15.86 4.95 5.35
N LEU A 6 -16.90 5.41 6.05
CA LEU A 6 -17.65 6.63 5.68
C LEU A 6 -16.76 7.88 5.64
N LEU A 7 -15.79 7.98 6.54
CA LEU A 7 -14.86 9.11 6.59
C LEU A 7 -14.02 9.20 5.32
N MET A 8 -13.38 8.10 4.92
CA MET A 8 -12.59 8.02 3.69
C MET A 8 -13.42 8.29 2.45
N LYS A 9 -14.66 7.78 2.41
CA LYS A 9 -15.57 8.08 1.30
C LYS A 9 -15.79 9.58 1.12
N GLY A 10 -16.01 10.31 2.22
CA GLY A 10 -16.16 11.77 2.18
C GLY A 10 -14.93 12.48 1.58
N PHE A 11 -13.72 12.04 1.94
CA PHE A 11 -12.49 12.60 1.35
C PHE A 11 -12.35 12.29 -0.15
N LEU A 12 -12.68 11.07 -0.58
CA LEU A 12 -12.65 10.69 -2.00
C LEU A 12 -13.64 11.52 -2.82
N ASP A 13 -14.87 11.67 -2.33
CA ASP A 13 -15.93 12.40 -3.04
C ASP A 13 -15.58 13.91 -3.20
N ILE A 14 -14.99 14.53 -2.17
CA ILE A 14 -14.61 15.96 -2.20
C ILE A 14 -13.45 16.21 -3.17
N ASN A 15 -12.50 15.27 -3.27
CA ASN A 15 -11.25 15.45 -4.02
C ASN A 15 -11.22 14.72 -5.37
N GLU A 16 -12.36 14.17 -5.84
CA GLU A 16 -12.43 13.32 -7.03
C GLU A 16 -11.76 13.96 -8.27
N SER A 17 -12.04 15.24 -8.53
CA SER A 17 -11.49 15.96 -9.68
C SER A 17 -9.98 16.12 -9.58
N GLU A 18 -9.48 16.48 -8.40
CA GLU A 18 -8.05 16.70 -8.17
C GLU A 18 -7.26 15.39 -8.21
N ILE A 19 -7.84 14.29 -7.72
CA ILE A 19 -7.27 12.95 -7.84
C ILE A 19 -7.19 12.53 -9.32
N ARG A 20 -8.26 12.74 -10.09
CA ARG A 20 -8.34 12.32 -11.50
C ARG A 20 -7.39 13.10 -12.42
N GLU A 21 -7.26 14.40 -12.19
CA GLU A 21 -6.48 15.31 -13.05
C GLU A 21 -5.08 15.58 -12.49
N GLY A 22 -4.84 15.18 -11.25
CA GLY A 22 -3.59 15.40 -10.54
C GLY A 22 -2.41 14.64 -11.14
N THR A 23 -1.22 15.15 -10.84
CA THR A 23 0.04 14.51 -11.21
C THR A 23 0.75 14.01 -9.97
N LEU A 24 1.35 12.83 -10.08
CA LEU A 24 2.18 12.27 -9.04
C LEU A 24 3.45 13.12 -8.87
N ASP A 25 3.86 13.34 -7.63
CA ASP A 25 5.15 13.94 -7.30
C ASP A 25 6.31 13.11 -7.87
N LYS A 26 7.43 13.77 -8.13
CA LYS A 26 8.62 13.13 -8.71
C LYS A 26 9.23 12.13 -7.75
N GLU A 27 9.29 12.41 -6.45
CA GLU A 27 9.90 11.49 -5.48
C GLU A 27 9.03 10.24 -5.29
N LEU A 28 7.71 10.39 -5.26
CA LEU A 28 6.77 9.27 -5.29
C LEU A 28 6.87 8.47 -6.60
N ASP A 29 6.99 9.14 -7.75
CA ASP A 29 7.19 8.48 -9.04
C ASP A 29 8.54 7.73 -9.09
N LEU A 30 9.58 8.23 -8.42
CA LEU A 30 10.86 7.53 -8.29
C LEU A 30 10.73 6.22 -7.51
N ILE A 31 9.92 6.16 -6.45
CA ILE A 31 9.64 4.91 -5.73
C ILE A 31 9.10 3.85 -6.70
N LEU A 32 8.15 4.23 -7.56
CA LEU A 32 7.60 3.31 -8.56
C LEU A 32 8.60 2.98 -9.67
N LYS A 33 9.48 3.89 -10.06
CA LYS A 33 10.49 3.63 -11.11
C LYS A 33 11.55 2.63 -10.67
N GLU A 34 11.99 2.70 -9.42
CA GLU A 34 12.95 1.74 -8.84
C GLU A 34 12.32 0.35 -8.78
N GLY A 35 11.01 0.29 -8.45
CA GLY A 35 10.21 -0.91 -8.61
C GLY A 35 10.21 -1.81 -7.39
N PHE A 36 10.17 -3.11 -7.63
CA PHE A 36 9.86 -4.11 -6.62
C PHE A 36 11.00 -5.10 -6.42
N LEU A 37 11.26 -5.42 -5.15
CA LEU A 37 12.28 -6.36 -4.72
C LEU A 37 11.63 -7.63 -4.16
N PRO A 38 11.53 -8.72 -4.95
CA PRO A 38 11.07 -10.01 -4.45
C PRO A 38 12.18 -10.67 -3.60
N ILE A 39 11.85 -11.06 -2.37
CA ILE A 39 12.75 -11.80 -1.49
C ILE A 39 11.97 -12.94 -0.83
N GLY A 40 12.34 -14.18 -1.16
CA GLY A 40 11.57 -15.36 -0.76
C GLY A 40 10.14 -15.28 -1.32
N ASP A 41 9.15 -15.45 -0.45
CA ASP A 41 7.73 -15.30 -0.81
C ASP A 41 7.20 -13.86 -0.68
N CYS A 42 8.02 -12.90 -0.24
CA CYS A 42 7.63 -11.51 -0.05
C CYS A 42 8.01 -10.62 -1.24
N ILE A 43 7.30 -9.51 -1.40
CA ILE A 43 7.59 -8.48 -2.40
C ILE A 43 7.65 -7.12 -1.71
N PHE A 44 8.75 -6.39 -1.88
CA PHE A 44 8.96 -5.09 -1.26
C PHE A 44 9.11 -3.95 -2.27
N LEU A 45 8.92 -2.70 -1.85
CA LEU A 45 9.34 -1.53 -2.64
C LEU A 45 10.85 -1.36 -2.54
N GLU A 46 11.55 -1.43 -3.67
CA GLU A 46 13.02 -1.41 -3.68
C GLU A 46 13.59 -0.12 -3.09
N LYS A 47 12.97 1.01 -3.38
CA LYS A 47 13.44 2.33 -2.93
C LYS A 47 13.41 2.51 -1.42
N THR A 48 12.37 1.99 -0.75
CA THR A 48 12.13 2.18 0.68
C THR A 48 12.61 0.98 1.50
N PHE A 49 12.96 -0.13 0.86
CA PHE A 49 13.45 -1.31 1.56
C PHE A 49 14.87 -1.06 2.12
N PRO A 50 15.12 -1.26 3.43
CA PRO A 50 16.43 -0.98 3.99
C PRO A 50 17.50 -1.95 3.44
N SER A 51 18.57 -1.38 2.88
CA SER A 51 19.66 -2.15 2.24
C SER A 51 20.34 -3.15 3.17
N SER A 52 20.29 -2.93 4.48
CA SER A 52 20.77 -3.86 5.51
C SER A 52 20.01 -5.20 5.50
N TYR A 53 18.73 -5.20 5.12
CA TYR A 53 17.89 -6.40 5.09
C TYR A 53 17.97 -7.14 3.76
N ALA A 54 18.46 -6.52 2.68
CA ALA A 54 18.50 -7.12 1.34
C ALA A 54 19.43 -8.34 1.24
N ARG A 55 20.31 -8.55 2.23
CA ARG A 55 21.22 -9.69 2.32
C ARG A 55 20.80 -10.73 3.36
N CYS A 56 19.72 -10.49 4.08
CA CYS A 56 19.22 -11.42 5.09
C CYS A 56 18.37 -12.49 4.41
N SER A 57 18.60 -13.76 4.77
CA SER A 57 17.67 -14.82 4.43
C SER A 57 16.39 -14.63 5.25
N ILE A 58 15.26 -14.51 4.55
CA ILE A 58 13.95 -14.43 5.18
C ILE A 58 13.48 -15.85 5.45
N GLU A 59 13.67 -16.31 6.69
CA GLU A 59 13.19 -17.61 7.14
C GLU A 59 11.79 -17.47 7.75
N LYS A 60 10.84 -18.28 7.25
CA LYS A 60 9.44 -18.25 7.68
C LYS A 60 9.27 -18.28 9.21
N HIS A 61 10.06 -19.12 9.88
CA HIS A 61 9.94 -19.30 11.32
C HIS A 61 10.38 -18.08 12.14
N GLU A 62 11.26 -17.23 11.60
CA GLU A 62 11.66 -15.98 12.25
C GLU A 62 10.59 -14.90 12.04
N ILE A 63 9.99 -14.86 10.85
CA ILE A 63 8.84 -13.98 10.57
C ILE A 63 7.66 -14.31 11.49
N GLU A 64 7.29 -15.58 11.61
CA GLU A 64 6.13 -15.98 12.42
C GLU A 64 6.31 -15.62 13.91
N LYS A 65 7.56 -15.53 14.39
CA LYS A 65 7.87 -15.10 15.77
C LYS A 65 7.63 -13.60 15.99
N GLU A 66 7.97 -12.76 15.02
CA GLU A 66 7.95 -11.30 15.18
C GLU A 66 6.70 -10.63 14.58
N PHE A 67 6.19 -11.17 13.47
CA PHE A 67 5.17 -10.54 12.63
C PHE A 67 3.92 -11.40 12.41
N THR A 68 3.81 -12.56 13.07
CA THR A 68 2.75 -13.57 12.89
C THR A 68 2.82 -14.31 11.56
N ASP A 69 2.93 -13.62 10.42
CA ASP A 69 3.01 -14.19 9.08
C ASP A 69 3.72 -13.25 8.07
N PHE A 70 3.81 -13.68 6.80
CA PHE A 70 4.44 -12.90 5.75
C PHE A 70 3.72 -11.58 5.46
N SER A 71 2.38 -11.56 5.50
CA SER A 71 1.61 -10.34 5.33
C SER A 71 1.89 -9.33 6.44
N GLY A 72 2.00 -9.76 7.69
CA GLY A 72 2.40 -8.90 8.81
C GLY A 72 3.79 -8.29 8.60
N TYR A 73 4.74 -9.09 8.11
CA TYR A 73 6.08 -8.61 7.81
C TYR A 73 6.09 -7.59 6.66
N GLU A 74 5.39 -7.89 5.56
CA GLU A 74 5.22 -6.97 4.44
C GLU A 74 4.54 -5.67 4.89
N VAL A 75 3.44 -5.72 5.63
CA VAL A 75 2.73 -4.52 6.12
C VAL A 75 3.62 -3.62 6.99
N SER A 76 4.54 -4.22 7.75
CA SER A 76 5.48 -3.45 8.58
C SER A 76 6.58 -2.78 7.77
N THR A 77 6.97 -3.37 6.64
CA THR A 77 8.13 -2.93 5.83
C THR A 77 7.73 -2.11 4.61
N ASN A 78 6.65 -2.50 3.94
CA ASN A 78 6.04 -1.83 2.80
C ASN A 78 5.13 -0.70 3.22
N ARG A 79 5.57 0.08 4.19
CA ARG A 79 4.83 1.20 4.75
C ARG A 79 5.67 2.45 4.65
N PHE A 80 5.07 3.52 4.16
CA PHE A 80 5.69 4.84 4.21
C PHE A 80 4.63 5.94 4.35
N HIS A 81 5.11 7.08 4.83
CA HIS A 81 4.37 8.33 4.96
C HIS A 81 4.49 9.11 3.65
N THR A 82 3.36 9.43 3.03
CA THR A 82 3.33 10.02 1.67
C THR A 82 3.92 11.44 1.69
N GLU A 83 3.65 12.16 2.76
CA GLU A 83 4.17 13.50 3.07
C GLU A 83 5.70 13.58 3.10
N ASP A 84 6.41 12.46 3.35
CA ASP A 84 7.88 12.45 3.33
C ASP A 84 8.45 12.58 1.89
N PHE A 85 7.59 12.41 0.87
CA PHE A 85 7.98 12.37 -0.55
C PHE A 85 7.21 13.39 -1.41
N THR A 86 6.49 14.34 -0.82
CA THR A 86 5.79 15.37 -1.59
C THR A 86 5.45 16.59 -0.74
N ASP A 87 5.52 17.77 -1.35
CA ASP A 87 5.00 19.03 -0.80
C ASP A 87 3.52 19.29 -1.19
N LYS A 88 2.92 18.39 -1.99
CA LYS A 88 1.49 18.47 -2.39
C LYS A 88 0.61 17.84 -1.31
N ASP A 89 -0.72 17.93 -1.46
CA ASP A 89 -1.65 17.33 -0.51
C ASP A 89 -1.42 15.79 -0.38
N PRO A 90 -1.05 15.29 0.81
CA PRO A 90 -0.67 13.88 0.99
C PRO A 90 -1.79 12.90 0.70
N PHE A 91 -3.05 13.27 0.98
CA PHE A 91 -4.20 12.42 0.67
C PHE A 91 -4.31 12.22 -0.85
N ILE A 92 -4.34 13.31 -1.61
CA ILE A 92 -4.46 13.25 -3.07
C ILE A 92 -3.29 12.47 -3.67
N GLN A 93 -2.06 12.75 -3.23
CA GLN A 93 -0.88 12.06 -3.74
C GLN A 93 -0.89 10.56 -3.41
N SER A 94 -1.39 10.15 -2.25
CA SER A 94 -1.48 8.73 -1.88
C SER A 94 -2.43 7.95 -2.79
N ILE A 95 -3.58 8.53 -3.18
CA ILE A 95 -4.54 7.89 -4.09
C ILE A 95 -3.98 7.84 -5.51
N ILE A 96 -3.34 8.92 -5.98
CA ILE A 96 -2.67 8.93 -7.30
C ILE A 96 -1.54 7.89 -7.34
N PHE A 97 -0.75 7.79 -6.27
CA PHE A 97 0.30 6.79 -6.12
C PHE A 97 -0.29 5.38 -6.19
N ALA A 98 -1.36 5.09 -5.44
CA ALA A 98 -2.02 3.79 -5.47
C ALA A 98 -2.52 3.41 -6.87
N ASN A 99 -3.08 4.35 -7.62
CA ASN A 99 -3.52 4.10 -9.00
C ASN A 99 -2.35 3.69 -9.90
N LYS A 100 -1.23 4.43 -9.84
CA LYS A 100 -0.02 4.11 -10.62
C LYS A 100 0.69 2.84 -10.13
N PHE A 101 0.69 2.59 -8.83
CA PHE A 101 1.19 1.37 -8.22
C PHE A 101 0.47 0.15 -8.80
N LYS A 102 -0.86 0.18 -8.90
CA LYS A 102 -1.65 -0.92 -9.46
C LYS A 102 -1.30 -1.21 -10.91
N GLU A 103 -1.17 -0.17 -11.73
CA GLU A 103 -0.75 -0.30 -13.12
C GLU A 103 0.60 -1.02 -13.21
N LYS A 104 1.58 -0.59 -12.41
CA LYS A 104 2.91 -1.21 -12.39
C LYS A 104 2.87 -2.64 -11.83
N TRP A 105 2.10 -2.89 -10.77
CA TRP A 105 1.96 -4.21 -10.17
C TRP A 105 1.42 -5.23 -11.17
N LEU A 106 0.40 -4.88 -11.96
CA LEU A 106 -0.16 -5.77 -12.98
C LEU A 106 0.81 -6.07 -14.12
N ILE A 107 1.77 -5.17 -14.38
CA ILE A 107 2.83 -5.39 -15.37
C ILE A 107 3.90 -6.33 -14.82
N ASP A 108 4.39 -6.06 -13.61
CA ASP A 108 5.53 -6.78 -13.04
C ASP A 108 5.11 -8.14 -12.44
N PHE A 109 3.89 -8.22 -11.89
CA PHE A 109 3.33 -9.41 -11.23
C PHE A 109 1.88 -9.70 -11.66
N PRO A 110 1.63 -9.99 -12.95
CA PRO A 110 0.27 -10.15 -13.51
C PRO A 110 -0.57 -11.24 -12.85
N SER A 111 0.08 -12.26 -12.29
CA SER A 111 -0.56 -13.41 -11.64
C SER A 111 -0.74 -13.23 -10.13
N GLU A 112 -0.15 -12.19 -9.54
CA GLU A 112 -0.11 -12.01 -8.08
C GLU A 112 -1.17 -11.01 -7.63
N SER A 113 -1.89 -11.39 -6.58
CA SER A 113 -2.86 -10.49 -5.94
C SER A 113 -2.16 -9.63 -4.89
N VAL A 114 -2.62 -8.38 -4.72
CA VAL A 114 -2.07 -7.42 -3.77
C VAL A 114 -3.18 -6.69 -3.02
N ASN A 115 -2.95 -6.46 -1.74
CA ASN A 115 -3.77 -5.61 -0.91
C ASN A 115 -3.05 -4.28 -0.69
N ILE A 116 -3.72 -3.18 -1.00
CA ILE A 116 -3.26 -1.81 -0.75
C ILE A 116 -4.09 -1.25 0.40
N THR A 117 -3.45 -0.51 1.30
CA THR A 117 -4.11 0.19 2.39
C THR A 117 -3.59 1.61 2.46
N ILE A 118 -4.51 2.58 2.58
CA ILE A 118 -4.17 3.97 2.86
C ILE A 118 -4.92 4.39 4.11
N GLY A 119 -4.17 4.78 5.14
CA GLY A 119 -4.69 5.49 6.30
C GLY A 119 -4.47 6.98 6.12
N PHE A 120 -5.45 7.80 6.47
CA PHE A 120 -5.31 9.25 6.41
C PHE A 120 -5.71 9.89 7.73
N GLN A 121 -4.95 10.90 8.15
CA GLN A 121 -5.19 11.72 9.32
C GLN A 121 -5.20 13.18 8.87
N ASP A 122 -6.22 13.93 9.27
CA ASP A 122 -6.34 15.37 9.09
C ASP A 122 -6.83 15.95 10.41
N ASP A 123 -5.89 16.35 11.26
CA ASP A 123 -6.15 16.88 12.59
C ASP A 123 -5.25 18.08 12.92
N GLU A 124 -5.28 18.53 14.17
CA GLU A 124 -4.51 19.71 14.62
C GLU A 124 -2.99 19.55 14.46
N VAL A 125 -2.48 18.32 14.35
CA VAL A 125 -1.05 18.04 14.14
C VAL A 125 -0.67 18.20 12.67
N GLY A 126 -1.61 17.93 11.76
CA GLY A 126 -1.44 18.12 10.33
C GLY A 126 -2.15 17.05 9.48
N LYS A 127 -1.79 17.04 8.21
CA LYS A 127 -2.26 16.08 7.20
C LYS A 127 -1.20 15.02 6.96
N PHE A 128 -1.51 13.77 7.28
CA PHE A 128 -0.60 12.65 7.14
C PHE A 128 -1.30 11.49 6.43
N ALA A 129 -0.65 10.91 5.43
CA ALA A 129 -1.18 9.80 4.65
C ALA A 129 -0.20 8.63 4.64
N THR A 130 -0.58 7.52 5.23
CA THR A 130 0.25 6.31 5.23
C THR A 130 -0.18 5.38 4.11
N PHE A 131 0.72 5.11 3.16
CA PHE A 131 0.54 4.06 2.16
C PHE A 131 1.12 2.75 2.70
N THR A 132 0.43 1.64 2.50
CA THR A 132 0.91 0.30 2.82
C THR A 132 0.43 -0.71 1.78
N PHE A 133 1.21 -1.76 1.51
CA PHE A 133 0.72 -2.90 0.74
C PHE A 133 1.31 -4.23 1.22
N HIS A 134 0.64 -5.32 0.88
CA HIS A 134 1.16 -6.68 1.05
C HIS A 134 0.59 -7.59 -0.04
N LYS A 135 1.33 -8.64 -0.39
CA LYS A 135 0.87 -9.65 -1.32
C LYS A 135 -0.29 -10.42 -0.69
N SER A 136 -1.38 -10.62 -1.41
CA SER A 136 -2.50 -11.41 -0.89
C SER A 136 -2.10 -12.89 -0.86
N ARG A 137 -2.24 -13.51 0.32
CA ARG A 137 -2.02 -14.94 0.51
C ARG A 137 -3.25 -15.59 1.11
N ASN A 138 -3.48 -16.86 0.78
CA ASN A 138 -4.58 -17.60 1.37
C ASN A 138 -4.38 -17.67 2.89
N TYR A 139 -5.45 -17.38 3.63
CA TYR A 139 -5.50 -17.45 5.10
C TYR A 139 -4.73 -16.37 5.86
N GLU A 140 -4.06 -15.44 5.19
CA GLU A 140 -3.43 -14.27 5.81
C GLU A 140 -4.40 -13.08 5.72
N VAL A 141 -4.75 -12.48 6.86
CA VAL A 141 -5.73 -11.38 6.94
C VAL A 141 -5.16 -10.25 7.77
N VAL A 142 -4.96 -9.09 7.14
CA VAL A 142 -4.44 -7.88 7.81
C VAL A 142 -5.58 -6.98 8.28
N HIS A 143 -6.62 -6.81 7.47
CA HIS A 143 -7.78 -5.97 7.77
C HIS A 143 -9.06 -6.78 7.67
N ASP A 144 -9.91 -6.70 8.70
CA ASP A 144 -11.29 -7.16 8.61
C ASP A 144 -12.12 -6.10 7.87
N ILE A 145 -12.37 -6.35 6.58
CA ILE A 145 -13.14 -5.47 5.69
C ILE A 145 -14.57 -5.20 6.19
N ASN A 146 -15.13 -6.06 7.03
CA ASN A 146 -16.48 -5.88 7.58
C ASN A 146 -16.52 -4.91 8.77
N SER A 147 -15.35 -4.56 9.29
CA SER A 147 -15.19 -3.77 10.52
C SER A 147 -14.46 -2.46 10.27
N LEU A 148 -14.34 -2.02 9.00
CA LEU A 148 -13.62 -0.78 8.65
C LEU A 148 -14.22 0.48 9.30
N GLU A 149 -15.52 0.50 9.56
CA GLU A 149 -16.20 1.62 10.26
C GLU A 149 -15.75 1.78 11.72
N LEU A 150 -15.08 0.78 12.30
CA LEU A 150 -14.53 0.88 13.66
C LEU A 150 -13.21 1.66 13.71
N TYR A 151 -12.57 1.91 12.57
CA TYR A 151 -11.35 2.72 12.52
C TYR A 151 -11.71 4.19 12.75
N PRO A 152 -11.05 4.87 13.71
CA PRO A 152 -11.36 6.27 14.04
C PRO A 152 -10.93 7.25 12.93
N GLN A 153 -10.04 6.80 12.04
CA GLN A 153 -9.47 7.60 10.97
C GLN A 153 -9.99 7.13 9.59
N PRO A 154 -10.03 8.01 8.59
CA PRO A 154 -10.24 7.60 7.20
C PRO A 154 -9.33 6.44 6.80
N ILE A 155 -9.93 5.35 6.31
CA ILE A 155 -9.20 4.18 5.80
C ILE A 155 -9.72 3.73 4.44
N TYR A 156 -8.78 3.45 3.55
CA TYR A 156 -8.97 2.88 2.23
C TYR A 156 -8.27 1.52 2.18
N VAL A 157 -8.96 0.49 1.71
CA VAL A 157 -8.41 -0.84 1.46
C VAL A 157 -8.81 -1.26 0.06
N GLU A 158 -7.84 -1.65 -0.77
CA GLU A 158 -8.12 -2.18 -2.10
C GLU A 158 -7.43 -3.51 -2.32
N VAL A 159 -8.22 -4.49 -2.74
CA VAL A 159 -7.74 -5.82 -3.12
C VAL A 159 -7.70 -5.89 -4.64
N LEU A 160 -6.51 -5.97 -5.21
CA LEU A 160 -6.30 -6.18 -6.63
C LEU A 160 -5.99 -7.65 -6.87
N SER A 161 -6.84 -8.34 -7.63
CA SER A 161 -6.63 -9.73 -7.97
C SER A 161 -5.71 -9.86 -9.18
N GLY A 162 -4.68 -10.69 -9.07
CA GLY A 162 -3.92 -11.14 -10.21
C GLY A 162 -4.82 -11.91 -11.18
N SER A 163 -4.57 -11.77 -12.48
CA SER A 163 -5.27 -12.58 -13.48
C SER A 163 -4.63 -13.96 -13.52
N SER A 164 -5.37 -15.01 -13.15
CA SER A 164 -4.97 -16.36 -13.52
C SER A 164 -5.03 -16.43 -15.04
N MET A 165 -3.89 -16.54 -15.73
CA MET A 165 -3.94 -16.95 -17.13
C MET A 165 -4.67 -18.30 -17.19
N PRO A 166 -5.73 -18.46 -18.01
CA PRO A 166 -6.30 -19.76 -18.24
C PRO A 166 -5.19 -20.64 -18.84
N VAL A 167 -4.89 -21.74 -18.15
CA VAL A 167 -3.98 -22.79 -18.62
C VAL A 167 -4.57 -23.46 -19.86
#